data_AF-A0ABD1V017-F1
#
_entry.id   AF-A0ABD1V017-F1
#
_cell.length_a   1.000
_cell.length_b   1.000
_cell.length_c   1.000
_cell.angle_alpha   90.00
_cell.angle_beta   90.00
_cell.angle_gamma   90.00
#
_symmetry.space_group_name_H-M   'P 1'
#
loop_
_entity.id
_entity.type
_entity.pdbx_description
1 polymer ?
#
loop_
_entity_poly.entity_id
_entity_poly.type
_entity_poly.pdbx_seq_one_letter_code
_entity_poly.pdbx_strand_id
1 'polypeptide(L)'
;MTIYNCRYHVPRSFFQDDVNELVLFEEFGGNPTLVNFQTLRVGTACGSAYENKDMELSCQGRPISAIKFASFGDVQGTCGSYYKGTCAGQNDALSIIQNACVGKESCTVSASESTFGAADCAEDISKRLIVEAVC
;
A
#
# COMPACT_ATOMS: atom_id res chain seq x y z
N MET A 1 -29.33 -17.29 -18.85
CA MET A 1 -29.94 -16.84 -17.59
C MET A 1 -28.99 -15.84 -16.98
N THR A 2 -29.32 -14.55 -17.08
CA THR A 2 -28.39 -13.43 -16.88
C THR A 2 -28.18 -13.16 -15.40
N ILE A 3 -26.99 -13.45 -14.88
CA ILE A 3 -26.59 -13.05 -13.52
C ILE A 3 -26.04 -11.63 -13.62
N TYR A 4 -26.87 -10.62 -13.38
CA TYR A 4 -26.36 -9.27 -13.13
C TYR A 4 -25.86 -9.23 -11.70
N ASN A 5 -24.54 -9.24 -11.52
CA ASN A 5 -23.90 -8.92 -10.25
C ASN A 5 -24.15 -7.43 -9.94
N CYS A 6 -25.28 -7.12 -9.29
CA CYS A 6 -25.57 -5.77 -8.82
C CYS A 6 -24.77 -5.50 -7.54
N ARG A 7 -23.61 -4.86 -7.69
CA ARG A 7 -22.78 -4.40 -6.58
C ARG A 7 -22.96 -2.91 -6.37
N TYR A 8 -23.33 -2.49 -5.16
CA TYR A 8 -23.34 -1.08 -4.76
C TYR A 8 -22.08 -0.76 -3.96
N HIS A 9 -21.39 0.33 -4.31
CA HIS A 9 -20.19 0.78 -3.60
C HIS A 9 -20.57 1.90 -2.64
N VAL A 10 -20.43 1.65 -1.34
CA VAL A 10 -20.65 2.66 -0.29
C VAL A 10 -19.36 3.49 -0.16
N PRO A 11 -19.35 4.79 -0.50
CA PRO A 11 -18.15 5.63 -0.37
C PRO A 11 -17.68 5.69 1.09
N ARG A 12 -16.36 5.69 1.29
CA ARG A 12 -15.76 5.79 2.62
C ARG A 12 -16.19 7.06 3.37
N SER A 13 -16.47 8.14 2.65
CA SER A 13 -16.94 9.41 3.22
C SER A 13 -18.32 9.33 3.87
N PHE A 14 -19.08 8.24 3.67
CA PHE A 14 -20.37 8.03 4.33
C PHE A 14 -20.22 7.32 5.67
N PHE A 15 -19.03 6.80 5.99
CA PHE A 15 -18.75 6.15 7.26
C PHE A 15 -18.24 7.16 8.29
N GLN A 16 -18.75 7.05 9.50
CA GLN A 16 -18.17 7.65 10.71
C GLN A 16 -17.13 6.69 11.31
N ASP A 17 -16.21 7.21 12.11
CA ASP A 17 -15.14 6.43 12.76
C ASP A 17 -15.64 5.48 13.88
N ASP A 18 -16.95 5.40 14.09
CA ASP A 18 -17.61 4.60 15.13
C ASP A 18 -18.72 3.71 14.52
N VAL A 19 -19.87 3.55 15.21
CA VAL A 19 -20.98 2.72 14.75
C VAL A 19 -21.71 3.39 13.59
N ASN A 20 -21.89 2.63 12.50
CA ASN A 20 -22.64 3.06 11.33
C ASN A 20 -23.89 2.17 11.15
N GLU A 21 -25.03 2.76 10.84
CA GLU A 21 -26.27 2.04 10.53
C GLU A 21 -26.55 2.09 9.03
N LEU A 22 -26.84 0.92 8.43
CA LEU A 22 -27.25 0.81 7.04
C LEU A 22 -28.71 0.36 6.97
N VAL A 23 -29.56 1.20 6.39
CA VAL A 23 -30.97 0.88 6.14
C VAL A 23 -31.14 0.47 4.69
N LEU A 24 -31.63 -0.75 4.46
CA LEU A 24 -31.92 -1.28 3.14
C LEU A 24 -33.42 -1.26 2.89
N PHE A 25 -33.85 -0.57 1.84
CA PHE A 25 -35.24 -0.56 1.39
C PHE A 25 -35.42 -1.58 0.27
N GLU A 26 -36.37 -2.50 0.45
CA GLU A 26 -36.78 -3.43 -0.60
C GLU A 26 -37.85 -2.75 -1.48
N GLU A 27 -37.52 -2.44 -2.73
CA GLU A 27 -38.50 -1.86 -3.67
C GLU A 27 -39.24 -2.90 -4.53
N PHE A 28 -38.60 -4.02 -4.88
CA PHE A 28 -39.16 -5.01 -5.81
C PHE A 28 -38.91 -6.46 -5.36
N GLY A 29 -39.73 -6.98 -4.45
CA GLY A 29 -39.95 -8.43 -4.22
C GLY A 29 -38.69 -9.30 -4.15
N GLY A 30 -37.65 -8.83 -3.46
CA GLY A 30 -36.36 -9.50 -3.33
C GLY A 30 -36.27 -10.34 -2.06
N ASN A 31 -35.21 -11.14 -1.91
CA ASN A 31 -34.92 -11.79 -0.62
C ASN A 31 -33.75 -11.06 0.09
N PRO A 32 -34.01 -10.27 1.14
CA PRO A 32 -32.98 -9.52 1.85
C PRO A 32 -31.98 -10.41 2.60
N THR A 33 -32.29 -11.69 2.84
CA THR A 33 -31.36 -12.61 3.53
C THR A 33 -30.14 -13.00 2.68
N LEU A 34 -30.16 -12.68 1.38
CA LEU A 34 -29.06 -12.98 0.45
C LEU A 34 -28.08 -11.81 0.30
N VAL A 35 -28.31 -10.69 0.98
CA VAL A 35 -27.40 -9.54 0.97
C VAL A 35 -26.12 -9.92 1.69
N ASN A 36 -24.98 -9.69 1.04
CA ASN A 36 -23.66 -9.95 1.61
C ASN A 36 -22.81 -8.67 1.58
N PHE A 37 -21.97 -8.53 2.59
CA PHE A 37 -21.08 -7.38 2.75
C PHE A 37 -19.65 -7.78 2.44
N GLN A 38 -18.99 -6.96 1.62
CA GLN A 38 -17.57 -7.07 1.39
C GLN A 38 -16.93 -5.71 1.64
N THR A 39 -16.13 -5.61 2.70
CA THR A 39 -15.31 -4.43 2.94
C THR A 39 -14.18 -4.39 1.92
N LEU A 40 -14.09 -3.29 1.18
CA LEU A 40 -12.93 -3.00 0.34
C LEU A 40 -11.97 -2.17 1.17
N ARG A 41 -10.89 -2.77 1.68
CA ARG A 41 -9.75 -1.98 2.14
C ARG A 41 -9.07 -1.39 0.92
N VAL A 42 -8.70 -0.10 1.01
CA VAL A 42 -7.70 0.49 0.12
C VAL A 42 -6.51 -0.47 0.12
N GLY A 43 -6.17 -1.01 -1.04
CA GLY A 43 -5.22 -2.10 -1.14
C GLY A 43 -3.89 -1.59 -0.62
N THR A 44 -3.39 -2.13 0.49
CA THR A 44 -2.03 -1.78 0.91
C THR A 44 -1.10 -2.75 0.20
N ALA A 45 -0.16 -2.20 -0.56
CA ALA A 45 0.87 -2.98 -1.23
C ALA A 45 2.21 -2.69 -0.54
N CYS A 46 3.00 -3.73 -0.32
CA CYS A 46 4.32 -3.60 0.27
C CYS A 46 5.35 -4.18 -0.68
N GLY A 47 6.46 -3.47 -0.83
CA GLY A 47 7.61 -3.88 -1.62
C GLY A 47 8.87 -3.87 -0.76
N SER A 48 9.76 -4.83 -1.00
CA SER A 48 11.05 -4.90 -0.32
C SER A 48 12.12 -5.42 -1.24
N ALA A 49 13.32 -4.85 -1.17
CA ALA A 49 14.50 -5.40 -1.83
C ALA A 49 15.76 -5.16 -1.00
N TYR A 50 16.64 -6.15 -0.97
CA TYR A 50 17.98 -5.99 -0.41
C TYR A 50 18.83 -5.06 -1.28
N GLU A 51 19.89 -4.52 -0.69
CA GLU A 51 20.86 -3.70 -1.43
C GLU A 51 21.33 -4.40 -2.73
N ASN A 52 21.47 -3.60 -3.79
CA ASN A 52 21.81 -4.03 -5.15
C ASN A 52 20.77 -4.96 -5.80
N LYS A 53 19.53 -4.96 -5.30
CA LYS A 53 18.38 -5.62 -5.93
C LYS A 53 17.29 -4.62 -6.25
N ASP A 54 16.42 -4.99 -7.17
CA ASP A 54 15.29 -4.16 -7.56
C ASP A 54 14.06 -4.50 -6.72
N MET A 55 13.43 -3.46 -6.19
CA MET A 55 12.15 -3.55 -5.52
C MET A 55 11.05 -3.37 -6.55
N GLU A 56 10.11 -4.32 -6.60
CA GLU A 56 8.91 -4.24 -7.42
C GLU A 56 7.69 -3.99 -6.53
N LEU A 57 6.85 -3.05 -6.95
CA LEU A 57 5.60 -2.72 -6.29
C LEU A 57 4.48 -2.70 -7.34
N SER A 58 3.36 -3.39 -7.06
CA SER A 58 2.22 -3.48 -7.97
C SER A 58 0.91 -3.44 -7.19
N CYS A 59 -0.05 -2.70 -7.75
CA CYS A 59 -1.38 -2.48 -7.19
C CYS A 59 -2.48 -3.27 -7.94
N GLN A 60 -2.13 -4.44 -8.49
CA GLN A 60 -3.06 -5.35 -9.20
C GLN A 60 -3.91 -4.64 -10.27
N GLY A 61 -3.30 -3.79 -11.09
CA GLY A 61 -3.97 -3.04 -12.16
C GLY A 61 -4.74 -1.79 -11.68
N ARG A 62 -4.51 -1.34 -10.44
CA ARG A 62 -4.93 -0.02 -9.96
C ARG A 62 -3.71 0.90 -9.84
N PRO A 63 -3.86 2.22 -10.01
CA PRO A 63 -2.76 3.14 -9.77
C PRO A 63 -2.40 3.19 -8.28
N ILE A 64 -1.11 3.31 -7.98
CA ILE A 64 -0.58 3.62 -6.66
C ILE A 64 -1.02 5.05 -6.32
N SER A 65 -1.91 5.19 -5.35
CA SER A 65 -2.51 6.46 -4.96
C SER A 65 -1.62 7.27 -4.01
N ALA A 66 -0.87 6.60 -3.13
CA ALA A 66 0.06 7.25 -2.20
C ALA A 66 1.13 6.28 -1.69
N ILE A 67 2.21 6.83 -1.10
CA ILE A 67 3.22 6.06 -0.36
C ILE A 67 3.10 6.44 1.12
N LYS A 68 2.79 5.45 1.96
CA LYS A 68 2.67 5.64 3.42
C LYS A 68 4.03 5.68 4.11
N PHE A 69 4.94 4.83 3.65
CA PHE A 69 6.27 4.68 4.25
C PHE A 69 7.28 4.27 3.17
N ALA A 70 8.47 4.84 3.22
CA ALA A 70 9.62 4.32 2.51
C ALA A 70 10.90 4.60 3.29
N SER A 71 11.81 3.63 3.31
CA SER A 71 13.15 3.81 3.90
C SER A 71 14.13 2.80 3.29
N PHE A 72 15.37 3.23 3.09
CA PHE A 72 16.49 2.39 2.67
C PHE A 72 17.54 2.35 3.78
N GLY A 73 17.96 1.16 4.22
CA GLY A 73 18.91 0.98 5.32
C GLY A 73 18.44 -0.10 6.28
N ASP A 74 18.50 0.17 7.59
CA ASP A 74 17.93 -0.68 8.62
C ASP A 74 16.45 -0.37 8.80
N VAL A 75 15.59 -1.31 8.44
CA VAL A 75 14.14 -1.19 8.58
C VAL A 75 13.61 -2.44 9.25
N GLN A 76 12.79 -2.26 10.28
CA GLN A 76 12.24 -3.34 11.09
C GLN A 76 10.71 -3.31 11.08
N GLY A 77 10.10 -4.40 11.53
CA GLY A 77 8.64 -4.58 11.54
C GLY A 77 8.11 -5.31 10.31
N THR A 78 6.80 -5.18 10.09
CA THR A 78 6.04 -5.88 9.03
C THR A 78 5.18 -4.89 8.24
N CYS A 79 4.69 -5.29 7.07
CA CYS A 79 3.80 -4.49 6.23
C CYS A 79 2.62 -3.90 7.03
N GLY A 80 2.48 -2.57 7.04
CA GLY A 80 1.50 -1.84 7.86
C GLY A 80 2.03 -1.38 9.22
N SER A 81 3.26 -1.72 9.60
CA SER A 81 3.87 -1.41 10.90
C SER A 81 5.40 -1.33 10.81
N TYR A 82 5.91 -0.76 9.71
CA TYR A 82 7.34 -0.55 9.54
C TYR A 82 7.84 0.65 10.35
N TYR A 83 9.09 0.57 10.80
CA TYR A 83 9.79 1.68 11.44
C TYR A 83 11.27 1.68 11.06
N LYS A 84 11.86 2.88 11.10
CA LYS A 84 13.30 3.08 10.84
C LYS A 84 14.10 2.51 12.01
N GLY A 85 15.13 1.74 11.68
CA GLY A 85 16.08 1.18 12.65
C GLY A 85 17.24 2.13 12.91
N THR A 86 18.46 1.58 13.00
CA THR A 86 19.65 2.33 13.43
C THR A 86 20.27 3.20 12.35
N CYS A 87 20.02 2.90 11.07
CA CYS A 87 20.59 3.63 9.93
C CYS A 87 19.57 3.81 8.81
N ALA A 88 19.75 4.88 8.04
CA ALA A 88 19.01 5.14 6.81
C ALA A 88 19.90 5.83 5.78
N GLY A 89 19.56 5.70 4.51
CA GLY A 89 20.21 6.45 3.42
C GLY A 89 20.05 7.97 3.61
N GLN A 90 21.04 8.72 3.13
CA GLN A 90 21.08 10.19 3.22
C GLN A 90 19.93 10.88 2.47
N ASN A 91 19.47 10.31 1.36
CA ASN A 91 18.41 10.90 0.57
C ASN A 91 17.03 10.49 1.11
N ASP A 92 16.04 11.36 0.94
CA ASP A 92 14.67 11.06 1.34
C ASP A 92 14.03 9.99 0.44
N ALA A 93 14.08 8.74 0.91
CA ALA A 93 13.47 7.61 0.24
C ALA A 93 11.96 7.82 -0.01
N LEU A 94 11.25 8.53 0.86
CA LEU A 94 9.81 8.77 0.69
C LEU A 94 9.53 9.62 -0.55
N SER A 95 10.25 10.73 -0.71
CA SER A 95 10.12 11.60 -1.89
C SER A 95 10.54 10.90 -3.18
N ILE A 96 11.64 10.13 -3.16
CA ILE A 96 12.11 9.38 -4.32
C ILE A 96 11.04 8.39 -4.79
N ILE A 97 10.51 7.58 -3.86
CA ILE A 97 9.51 6.56 -4.19
C ILE A 97 8.18 7.20 -4.59
N GLN A 98 7.75 8.30 -3.95
CA GLN A 98 6.53 9.01 -4.37
C GLN A 98 6.62 9.45 -5.83
N ASN A 99 7.70 10.13 -6.20
CA ASN A 99 7.91 10.60 -7.57
C ASN A 99 8.04 9.44 -8.57
N ALA A 100 8.63 8.32 -8.15
CA ALA A 100 8.84 7.17 -9.02
C ALA A 100 7.56 6.34 -9.25
N CYS A 101 6.69 6.22 -8.25
CA CYS A 101 5.64 5.20 -8.19
C CYS A 101 4.21 5.74 -8.19
N VAL A 102 3.93 6.91 -7.60
CA VAL A 102 2.56 7.42 -7.49
C VAL A 102 1.99 7.70 -8.89
N GLY A 103 0.73 7.27 -9.11
CA GLY A 103 0.02 7.37 -10.38
C GLY A 103 0.28 6.21 -11.35
N LYS A 104 1.21 5.30 -11.05
CA LYS A 104 1.48 4.10 -11.88
C LYS A 104 0.83 2.86 -11.29
N GLU A 105 0.48 1.89 -12.14
CA GLU A 105 -0.07 0.59 -11.66
C GLU A 105 0.99 -0.32 -11.05
N SER A 106 2.23 -0.18 -11.53
CA SER A 106 3.41 -0.85 -11.01
C SER A 106 4.64 0.05 -11.14
N CYS A 107 5.63 -0.15 -10.28
CA CYS A 107 6.93 0.50 -10.37
C CYS A 107 8.04 -0.44 -9.91
N THR A 108 9.24 -0.20 -10.46
CA THR A 108 10.46 -0.89 -10.08
C THR A 108 11.51 0.15 -9.71
N VAL A 109 12.14 0.00 -8.54
CA VAL A 109 13.17 0.92 -8.05
C VAL A 109 14.35 0.13 -7.52
N SER A 110 15.57 0.50 -7.94
CA SER A 110 16.78 -0.18 -7.50
C SER A 110 17.17 0.23 -6.09
N ALA A 111 17.29 -0.75 -5.19
CA ALA A 111 17.69 -0.52 -3.80
C ALA A 111 19.21 -0.36 -3.71
N SER A 112 19.70 0.87 -3.90
CA SER A 112 21.14 1.15 -3.92
C SER A 112 21.46 2.52 -3.34
N GLU A 113 22.69 2.67 -2.85
CA GLU A 113 23.20 3.96 -2.35
C GLU A 113 23.32 5.03 -3.42
N SER A 114 23.44 4.65 -4.70
CA SER A 114 23.37 5.60 -5.81
C SER A 114 22.00 6.27 -5.92
N THR A 115 20.94 5.59 -5.48
CA THR A 115 19.56 6.11 -5.49
C THR A 115 19.22 6.80 -4.18
N PHE A 116 19.47 6.13 -3.04
CA PHE A 116 19.04 6.57 -1.72
C PHE A 116 20.13 7.29 -0.90
N GLY A 117 21.30 7.51 -1.49
CA GLY A 117 22.46 8.05 -0.80
C GLY A 117 23.18 7.00 0.06
N ALA A 118 24.39 7.33 0.49
CA ALA A 118 25.16 6.46 1.38
C ALA A 118 24.35 6.19 2.67
N ALA A 119 24.35 4.94 3.13
CA ALA A 119 23.73 4.55 4.38
C ALA A 119 24.83 4.05 5.32
N ASP A 120 25.15 4.84 6.35
CA ASP A 120 26.18 4.53 7.35
C ASP A 120 25.69 3.45 8.34
N CYS A 121 25.43 2.26 7.82
CA CYS A 121 25.01 1.09 8.58
C CYS A 121 26.22 0.29 9.06
N ALA A 122 26.11 -0.36 10.22
CA ALA A 122 27.11 -1.31 10.69
C ALA A 122 27.23 -2.52 9.72
N GLU A 123 28.39 -3.18 9.70
CA GLU A 123 28.66 -4.26 8.73
C GLU A 123 27.74 -5.48 8.87
N ASP A 124 27.14 -5.68 10.03
CA ASP A 124 26.18 -6.76 10.30
C ASP A 124 24.75 -6.44 9.82
N ILE A 125 24.48 -5.20 9.40
CA ILE A 125 23.17 -4.77 8.96
C ILE A 125 23.04 -4.96 7.44
N SER A 126 22.16 -5.90 7.06
CA SER A 126 21.75 -6.07 5.66
C SER A 126 20.81 -4.94 5.24
N LYS A 127 21.35 -3.92 4.57
CA LYS A 127 20.58 -2.78 4.04
C LYS A 127 19.49 -3.27 3.09
N ARG A 128 18.29 -2.71 3.23
CA ARG A 128 17.16 -2.99 2.35
C ARG A 128 16.28 -1.76 2.15
N LEU A 129 15.70 -1.66 0.96
CA LEU A 129 14.60 -0.75 0.66
C LEU A 129 13.30 -1.41 1.10
N ILE A 130 12.51 -0.71 1.91
CA ILE A 130 11.14 -1.09 2.28
C ILE A 130 10.20 0.03 1.87
N VAL A 131 9.09 -0.34 1.22
CA VAL A 131 8.04 0.59 0.78
C VAL A 131 6.68 0.04 1.19
N GLU A 132 5.85 0.91 1.75
CA GLU A 132 4.43 0.69 1.96
C GLU A 132 3.63 1.70 1.13
N ALA A 133 2.78 1.20 0.26
CA ALA A 133 1.99 1.96 -0.66
C ALA A 133 0.50 1.73 -0.49
N VAL A 134 -0.25 2.67 -1.00
CA VAL A 134 -1.70 2.70 -1.03
C VAL A 134 -2.12 2.56 -2.49
N CYS A 135 -2.94 1.55 -2.74
CA CYS A 135 -3.74 1.33 -3.93
C CYS A 135 -5.16 1.79 -3.56
#